data_AF-A0A3D2ITY7-F1
#
_entry.id   AF-A0A3D2ITY7-F1
#
_cell.length_a   1.000
_cell.length_b   1.000
_cell.length_c   1.000
_cell.angle_alpha   90.00
_cell.angle_beta   90.00
_cell.angle_gamma   90.00
#
_symmetry.space_group_name_H-M   'P 1'
#
loop_
_entity.id
_entity.type
_entity.pdbx_description
1 polymer ?
#
loop_
_entity_poly.entity_id
_entity_poly.type
_entity_poly.pdbx_seq_one_letter_code
_entity_poly.pdbx_strand_id
1 'polypeptide(L)'
;MKLKSVLTKIGVGISCFMAVTFSHAALECKDIERSNYDAHENMQKLAIEARLIDGYVSRNHEAVIWELCGYGEEDSNADEFVKKMTDAGYVRRSEVESIKEVLGLDKRSPAGKNYEYAYIKFINDIGLSSAESSHAASFYANKPNSECGKTAKRALEGDQIAIKKLEKEDNTCTSGYED
;
A
#
# COMPACT_ATOMS: atom_id res chain seq x y z
N MET A 1 62.25 -15.57 -24.80
CA MET A 1 62.41 -15.01 -23.45
C MET A 1 61.34 -13.95 -23.22
N LYS A 2 60.40 -14.25 -22.31
CA LYS A 2 59.44 -13.39 -21.57
C LYS A 2 58.49 -12.40 -22.28
N LEU A 3 57.22 -12.83 -22.31
CA LEU A 3 55.95 -12.09 -22.21
C LEU A 3 56.01 -10.79 -21.39
N LYS A 4 55.26 -9.77 -21.84
CA LYS A 4 54.45 -8.92 -20.94
C LYS A 4 53.08 -8.61 -21.56
N SER A 5 52.08 -9.34 -21.07
CA SER A 5 50.66 -9.04 -21.17
C SER A 5 50.35 -7.86 -20.23
N VAL A 6 49.60 -6.87 -20.72
CA VAL A 6 49.04 -5.78 -19.92
C VAL A 6 47.58 -6.14 -19.62
N LEU A 7 47.36 -6.62 -18.40
CA LEU A 7 46.04 -6.86 -17.82
C LEU A 7 45.47 -5.52 -17.32
N THR A 8 44.47 -4.99 -18.03
CA THR A 8 43.68 -3.84 -17.58
C THR A 8 42.68 -4.34 -16.54
N LYS A 9 42.91 -4.01 -15.26
CA LYS A 9 41.97 -4.27 -14.17
C LYS A 9 40.75 -3.36 -14.33
N ILE A 10 39.62 -3.94 -14.73
CA ILE A 10 38.31 -3.27 -14.64
C ILE A 10 37.86 -3.38 -13.18
N GLY A 11 37.92 -2.25 -12.47
CA GLY A 11 37.41 -2.14 -11.11
C GLY A 11 35.88 -2.25 -11.13
N VAL A 12 35.36 -3.34 -10.59
CA VAL A 12 33.93 -3.50 -10.31
C VAL A 12 33.61 -2.62 -9.11
N GLY A 13 33.10 -1.42 -9.37
CA GLY A 13 32.53 -0.55 -8.34
C GLY A 13 31.25 -1.17 -7.82
N ILE A 14 31.32 -1.78 -6.64
CA ILE A 14 30.16 -2.24 -5.89
C ILE A 14 29.41 -0.99 -5.43
N SER A 15 28.36 -0.62 -6.16
CA SER A 15 27.44 0.43 -5.78
C SER A 15 26.54 -0.11 -4.68
N CYS A 16 26.85 0.24 -3.43
CA CYS A 16 25.99 -0.03 -2.28
C CYS A 16 24.79 0.92 -2.37
N PHE A 17 23.68 0.45 -2.94
CA PHE A 17 22.40 1.12 -2.78
C PHE A 17 22.01 1.01 -1.30
N MET A 18 22.16 2.10 -0.56
CA MET A 18 21.52 2.21 0.75
C MET A 18 20.01 2.10 0.51
N ALA A 19 19.43 0.95 0.88
CA ALA A 19 17.99 0.82 1.02
C ALA A 19 17.58 1.80 2.12
N VAL A 20 16.97 2.92 1.72
CA VAL A 20 16.29 3.82 2.66
C VAL A 20 15.09 3.04 3.18
N THR A 21 15.26 2.39 4.34
CA THR A 21 14.14 1.84 5.08
C THR A 21 13.38 3.02 5.65
N PHE A 22 12.39 3.48 4.90
CA PHE A 22 11.39 4.41 5.39
C PHE A 22 10.58 3.73 6.50
N SER A 23 11.11 3.72 7.72
CA SER A 23 10.29 3.59 8.92
C SER A 23 9.55 4.92 9.09
N HIS A 24 8.56 5.21 8.23
CA HIS A 24 7.54 6.19 8.60
C HIS A 24 6.76 5.51 9.72
N ALA A 25 6.99 5.96 10.96
CA ALA A 25 5.99 5.74 11.99
C ALA A 25 4.70 6.37 11.43
N ALA A 26 3.71 5.54 11.14
CA ALA A 26 2.41 5.99 10.70
C ALA A 26 1.90 7.02 11.70
N LEU A 27 1.43 8.17 11.23
CA LEU A 27 0.81 9.17 12.11
C LEU A 27 -0.31 8.50 12.91
N GLU A 28 -0.52 8.94 14.14
CA GLU A 28 -1.64 8.49 14.97
C GLU A 28 -2.60 9.65 15.22
N CYS A 29 -3.83 9.36 15.64
CA CYS A 29 -4.81 10.40 15.98
C CYS A 29 -4.30 11.43 16.99
N LYS A 30 -3.48 11.00 17.97
CA LYS A 30 -2.87 11.91 18.96
C LYS A 30 -1.90 12.93 18.34
N ASP A 31 -1.33 12.62 17.18
CA ASP A 31 -0.35 13.49 16.50
C ASP A 31 -1.03 14.66 15.78
N ILE A 32 -2.32 14.53 15.51
CA ILE A 32 -3.15 15.52 14.82
C ILE A 32 -4.23 16.14 15.73
N GLU A 33 -4.22 15.79 17.03
CA GLU A 33 -5.10 16.37 18.03
C GLU A 33 -4.79 17.86 18.22
N ARG A 34 -5.79 18.72 18.37
CA ARG A 34 -5.59 20.18 18.50
C ARG A 34 -4.73 20.60 19.70
N SER A 35 -4.68 19.77 20.73
CA SER A 35 -3.84 19.97 21.92
C SER A 35 -2.36 19.73 21.65
N ASN A 36 -2.02 19.06 20.53
CA ASN A 36 -0.66 18.79 20.11
C ASN A 36 -0.03 20.03 19.47
N TYR A 37 1.17 20.38 19.92
CA TYR A 37 1.91 21.54 19.43
C TYR A 37 2.20 21.47 17.92
N ASP A 38 2.45 20.26 17.40
CA ASP A 38 2.79 20.01 15.99
C ASP A 38 1.57 19.62 15.14
N ALA A 39 0.34 19.74 15.67
CA ALA A 39 -0.88 19.27 15.00
C ALA A 39 -1.03 19.82 13.57
N HIS A 40 -0.69 21.10 13.36
CA HIS A 40 -0.79 21.71 12.04
C HIS A 40 0.20 21.09 11.03
N GLU A 41 1.45 20.87 11.45
CA GLU A 41 2.46 20.24 10.60
C GLU A 41 2.12 18.77 10.34
N ASN A 42 1.64 18.06 11.35
CA ASN A 42 1.23 16.66 11.21
C ASN A 42 0.00 16.50 10.32
N MET A 43 -0.93 17.46 10.33
CA MET A 43 -2.05 17.49 9.39
C MET A 43 -1.59 17.72 7.94
N GLN A 44 -0.56 18.52 7.70
CA GLN A 44 0.04 18.64 6.37
C GLN A 44 0.74 17.35 5.94
N LYS A 45 1.50 16.72 6.84
CA LYS A 45 2.11 15.40 6.57
C LYS A 45 1.06 14.35 6.25
N LEU A 46 -0.04 14.30 7.02
CA LEU A 46 -1.18 13.43 6.75
C LEU A 46 -1.73 13.66 5.35
N ALA A 47 -1.94 14.91 4.93
CA ALA A 47 -2.45 15.21 3.59
C ALA A 47 -1.54 14.70 2.47
N ILE A 48 -0.22 14.82 2.65
CA ILE A 48 0.79 14.33 1.71
C ILE A 48 0.81 12.80 1.67
N GLU A 49 0.88 12.16 2.84
CA GLU A 49 0.96 10.70 2.96
C GLU A 49 -0.33 10.02 2.49
N ALA A 50 -1.49 10.60 2.82
CA ALA A 50 -2.81 10.13 2.38
C ALA A 50 -3.14 10.53 0.93
N ARG A 51 -2.23 11.26 0.25
CA ARG A 51 -2.36 11.68 -1.15
C ARG A 51 -3.69 12.39 -1.43
N LEU A 52 -4.09 13.29 -0.52
CA LEU A 52 -5.27 14.12 -0.70
C LEU A 52 -5.10 15.00 -1.94
N ILE A 53 -6.22 15.35 -2.57
CA ILE A 53 -6.20 16.26 -3.71
C ILE A 53 -5.56 17.58 -3.27
N ASP A 54 -4.63 18.06 -4.10
CA ASP A 54 -3.81 19.25 -3.86
C ASP A 54 -2.91 19.18 -2.60
N GLY A 55 -2.76 18.00 -1.99
CA GLY A 55 -1.90 17.79 -0.82
C GLY A 55 -2.36 18.57 0.42
N TYR A 56 -3.66 18.84 0.54
CA TYR A 56 -4.20 19.74 1.55
C TYR A 56 -5.41 19.17 2.32
N VAL A 57 -5.45 19.40 3.63
CA VAL A 57 -6.63 19.10 4.46
C VAL A 57 -7.62 20.25 4.38
N SER A 58 -8.72 20.06 3.67
CA SER A 58 -9.86 20.98 3.68
C SER A 58 -10.61 20.93 5.01
N ARG A 59 -11.49 21.91 5.28
CA ARG A 59 -12.39 21.87 6.44
C ARG A 59 -13.24 20.59 6.51
N ASN A 60 -13.61 20.03 5.36
CA ASN A 60 -14.36 18.77 5.31
C ASN A 60 -13.48 17.57 5.63
N HIS A 61 -12.22 17.58 5.20
CA HIS A 61 -11.22 16.57 5.59
C HIS A 61 -10.98 16.63 7.10
N GLU A 62 -10.80 17.82 7.67
CA GLU A 62 -10.62 17.99 9.12
C GLU A 62 -11.79 17.41 9.91
N ALA A 63 -13.03 17.69 9.50
CA ALA A 63 -14.22 17.14 10.15
C ALA A 63 -14.26 15.61 10.08
N VAL A 64 -13.98 15.02 8.92
CA VAL A 64 -13.91 13.55 8.77
C VAL A 64 -12.81 12.94 9.65
N ILE A 65 -11.63 13.55 9.68
CA ILE A 65 -10.50 13.10 10.48
C ILE A 65 -10.85 13.14 11.98
N TRP A 66 -11.50 14.22 12.42
CA TRP A 66 -11.91 14.43 13.80
C TRP A 66 -12.89 13.35 14.28
N GLU A 67 -13.87 13.03 13.45
CA GLU A 67 -14.85 11.95 13.69
C GLU A 67 -14.18 10.57 13.68
N LEU A 68 -13.31 10.30 12.70
CA LEU A 68 -12.56 9.03 12.62
C LEU A 68 -11.67 8.79 13.85
N CYS A 69 -11.11 9.85 14.42
CA CYS A 69 -10.28 9.79 15.62
C CYS A 69 -11.07 9.78 16.94
N GLY A 70 -12.40 9.82 16.88
CA GLY A 70 -13.26 9.80 18.07
C GLY A 70 -13.23 11.09 18.87
N TYR A 71 -12.84 12.21 18.25
CA TYR A 71 -12.87 13.52 18.87
C TYR A 71 -14.21 14.26 18.65
N GLY A 72 -15.08 13.69 17.81
CA GLY A 72 -16.44 14.17 17.53
C GLY A 72 -17.36 14.22 18.76
N GLU A 73 -18.62 14.57 18.53
CA GLU A 73 -19.61 14.61 19.61
C GLU A 73 -19.82 13.20 20.21
N GLU A 74 -20.05 13.10 21.52
CA GLU A 74 -20.12 11.82 22.25
C GLU A 74 -21.22 10.87 21.72
N ASP A 75 -22.26 11.43 21.09
CA ASP A 75 -23.38 10.71 20.46
C ASP A 75 -23.25 10.56 18.93
N SER A 76 -22.14 11.02 18.35
CA SER A 76 -21.90 10.93 16.90
C SER A 76 -21.51 9.50 16.49
N ASN A 77 -22.19 8.98 15.47
CA ASN A 77 -21.76 7.76 14.81
C ASN A 77 -20.79 8.13 13.68
N ALA A 78 -19.49 7.97 13.93
CA ALA A 78 -18.44 8.30 12.97
C ALA A 78 -18.67 7.64 11.60
N ASP A 79 -19.13 6.39 11.55
CA ASP A 79 -19.39 5.69 10.29
C ASP A 79 -20.55 6.33 9.51
N GLU A 80 -21.61 6.75 10.20
CA GLU A 80 -22.75 7.45 9.59
C GLU A 80 -22.34 8.84 9.09
N PHE A 81 -21.58 9.59 9.90
CA PHE A 81 -21.08 10.91 9.52
C PHE A 81 -20.17 10.82 8.28
N VAL A 82 -19.17 9.94 8.30
CA VAL A 82 -18.22 9.74 7.20
C VAL A 82 -18.94 9.29 5.94
N LYS A 83 -19.94 8.40 6.07
CA LYS A 83 -20.79 7.99 4.95
C LYS A 83 -21.54 9.18 4.37
N LYS A 84 -22.18 10.01 5.20
CA LYS A 84 -22.90 11.22 4.75
C LYS A 84 -21.98 12.20 4.02
N MET A 85 -20.76 12.43 4.53
CA MET A 85 -19.78 13.32 3.90
C MET A 85 -19.34 12.79 2.52
N THR A 86 -19.18 11.47 2.41
CA THR A 86 -18.81 10.81 1.16
C THR A 86 -19.95 10.81 0.15
N ASP A 87 -21.16 10.43 0.57
CA ASP A 87 -22.34 10.34 -0.30
C ASP A 87 -22.77 11.72 -0.82
N ALA A 88 -22.56 12.79 -0.03
CA ALA A 88 -22.78 14.16 -0.46
C ALA A 88 -21.65 14.74 -1.33
N GLY A 89 -20.54 14.02 -1.52
CA GLY A 89 -19.42 14.42 -2.36
C GLY A 89 -18.48 15.46 -1.74
N TYR A 90 -18.53 15.68 -0.42
CA TYR A 90 -17.66 16.64 0.27
C TYR A 90 -16.21 16.14 0.42
N VAL A 91 -16.03 14.82 0.48
CA VAL A 91 -14.74 14.12 0.54
C VAL A 91 -14.87 12.85 -0.30
N ARG A 92 -13.83 12.45 -1.05
CA ARG A 92 -13.90 11.21 -1.83
C ARG A 92 -13.71 9.99 -0.94
N ARG A 93 -14.42 8.89 -1.23
CA ARG A 93 -14.26 7.62 -0.51
C ARG A 93 -12.80 7.16 -0.46
N SER A 94 -12.08 7.29 -1.58
CA SER A 94 -10.65 6.92 -1.65
C SER A 94 -9.78 7.75 -0.71
N GLU A 95 -10.07 9.03 -0.53
CA GLU A 95 -9.33 9.91 0.40
C GLU A 95 -9.57 9.51 1.85
N VAL A 96 -10.82 9.16 2.21
CA VAL A 96 -11.15 8.64 3.54
C VAL A 96 -10.38 7.36 3.86
N GLU A 97 -10.30 6.42 2.92
CA GLU A 97 -9.58 5.16 3.14
C GLU A 97 -8.07 5.39 3.25
N SER A 98 -7.49 6.30 2.45
CA SER A 98 -6.07 6.69 2.60
C SER A 98 -5.80 7.40 3.92
N ILE A 99 -6.70 8.24 4.42
CA ILE A 99 -6.60 8.85 5.75
C ILE A 99 -6.60 7.77 6.84
N LYS A 100 -7.52 6.80 6.77
CA LYS A 100 -7.57 5.69 7.74
C LYS A 100 -6.30 4.85 7.70
N GLU A 101 -5.73 4.62 6.52
CA GLU A 101 -4.48 3.88 6.35
C GLU A 101 -3.33 4.60 7.05
N VAL A 102 -3.15 5.90 6.79
CA VAL A 102 -2.06 6.70 7.38
C VAL A 102 -2.22 6.84 8.89
N LEU A 103 -3.44 7.02 9.39
CA LEU A 103 -3.73 7.16 10.82
C LEU A 103 -3.73 5.82 11.58
N GLY A 104 -3.47 4.70 10.89
CA GLY A 104 -3.55 3.36 11.48
C GLY A 104 -4.96 2.95 11.94
N LEU A 105 -6.00 3.67 11.50
CA LEU A 105 -7.41 3.37 11.79
C LEU A 105 -7.98 2.29 10.89
N ASP A 106 -7.28 1.97 9.81
CA ASP A 106 -7.59 0.82 8.98
C ASP A 106 -7.38 -0.49 9.76
N LYS A 107 -8.51 -1.07 10.20
CA LYS A 107 -8.57 -2.34 10.94
C LYS A 107 -8.28 -3.56 10.05
N ARG A 108 -8.02 -3.39 8.76
CA ARG A 108 -7.63 -4.49 7.88
C ARG A 108 -6.34 -5.11 8.41
N SER A 109 -6.35 -6.44 8.49
CA SER A 109 -5.17 -7.20 8.87
C SER A 109 -4.02 -6.93 7.90
N PRO A 110 -2.75 -7.16 8.30
CA PRO A 110 -1.62 -7.11 7.37
C PRO A 110 -1.84 -7.95 6.11
N ALA A 111 -2.52 -9.10 6.24
CA ALA A 111 -2.93 -9.92 5.11
C ALA A 111 -3.93 -9.19 4.21
N GLY A 112 -4.95 -8.52 4.77
CA GLY A 112 -5.90 -7.72 3.99
C GLY A 112 -5.24 -6.59 3.21
N LYS A 113 -4.30 -5.86 3.82
CA LYS A 113 -3.51 -4.81 3.15
C LYS A 113 -2.65 -5.38 2.01
N ASN A 114 -1.96 -6.49 2.27
CA ASN A 114 -1.15 -7.19 1.27
C ASN A 114 -1.99 -7.73 0.11
N TYR A 115 -3.20 -8.22 0.39
CA TYR A 115 -4.13 -8.70 -0.62
C TYR A 115 -4.54 -7.57 -1.56
N GLU A 116 -5.01 -6.44 -1.03
CA GLU A 116 -5.44 -5.32 -1.86
C GLU A 116 -4.29 -4.77 -2.71
N TYR A 117 -3.12 -4.55 -2.10
CA TYR A 117 -1.91 -4.13 -2.81
C TYR A 117 -1.60 -5.06 -3.99
N ALA A 118 -1.56 -6.37 -3.73
CA ALA A 118 -1.24 -7.37 -4.75
C ALA A 118 -2.33 -7.43 -5.83
N TYR A 119 -3.61 -7.39 -5.46
CA TYR A 119 -4.74 -7.42 -6.39
C TYR A 119 -4.67 -6.25 -7.37
N ILE A 120 -4.49 -5.02 -6.86
CA ILE A 120 -4.38 -3.80 -7.68
C ILE A 120 -3.18 -3.90 -8.63
N LYS A 121 -2.06 -4.47 -8.20
CA LYS A 121 -0.87 -4.65 -9.04
C LYS A 121 -1.08 -5.73 -10.10
N PHE A 122 -1.69 -6.86 -9.75
CA PHE A 122 -1.96 -7.93 -10.70
C PHE A 122 -2.93 -7.48 -11.80
N ILE A 123 -3.95 -6.70 -11.46
CA ILE A 123 -4.93 -6.23 -12.44
C ILE A 123 -4.38 -5.10 -13.33
N ASN A 124 -3.65 -4.14 -12.76
CA ASN A 124 -3.25 -2.93 -13.51
C ASN A 124 -1.87 -3.04 -14.16
N ASP A 125 -0.90 -3.69 -13.51
CA ASP A 125 0.49 -3.68 -13.96
C ASP A 125 0.85 -4.97 -14.71
N ILE A 126 0.28 -6.10 -14.30
CA ILE A 126 0.52 -7.42 -14.92
C ILE A 126 -0.59 -7.76 -15.93
N GLY A 127 -1.81 -7.24 -15.73
CA GLY A 127 -2.91 -7.44 -16.67
C GLY A 127 -3.63 -8.78 -16.54
N LEU A 128 -3.58 -9.41 -15.36
CA LEU A 128 -4.38 -10.60 -15.07
C LEU A 128 -5.87 -10.24 -15.00
N SER A 129 -6.75 -11.21 -15.29
CA SER A 129 -8.18 -11.02 -15.07
C SER A 129 -8.49 -10.80 -13.58
N SER A 130 -9.69 -10.29 -13.26
CA SER A 130 -10.08 -10.08 -11.87
C SER A 130 -10.06 -11.38 -11.04
N ALA A 131 -10.41 -12.52 -11.63
CA ALA A 131 -10.41 -13.81 -10.92
C ALA A 131 -8.98 -14.26 -10.61
N GLU A 132 -8.11 -14.24 -11.61
CA GLU A 132 -6.70 -14.63 -11.48
C GLU A 132 -5.96 -13.70 -10.50
N SER A 133 -6.21 -12.39 -10.60
CA SER A 133 -5.68 -11.38 -9.69
C SER A 133 -6.09 -11.65 -8.24
N SER A 134 -7.36 -12.01 -8.01
CA SER A 134 -7.87 -12.33 -6.68
C SER A 134 -7.16 -13.56 -6.09
N HIS A 135 -6.98 -14.62 -6.87
CA HIS A 135 -6.33 -15.84 -6.40
C HIS A 135 -4.85 -15.63 -6.11
N ALA A 136 -4.12 -14.99 -7.03
CA ALA A 136 -2.70 -14.67 -6.84
C ALA A 136 -2.50 -13.75 -5.62
N ALA A 137 -3.36 -12.75 -5.46
CA ALA A 137 -3.35 -11.86 -4.30
C ALA A 137 -3.64 -12.61 -2.98
N SER A 138 -4.55 -13.58 -3.00
CA SER A 138 -4.83 -14.42 -1.82
C SER A 138 -3.61 -15.26 -1.42
N PHE A 139 -2.93 -15.90 -2.38
CA PHE A 139 -1.69 -16.64 -2.07
C PHE A 139 -0.59 -15.72 -1.55
N TYR A 140 -0.43 -14.54 -2.14
CA TYR A 140 0.53 -13.55 -1.68
C TYR A 140 0.26 -13.12 -0.23
N ALA A 141 -1.00 -12.83 0.10
CA ALA A 141 -1.40 -12.34 1.41
C ALA A 141 -1.42 -13.42 2.50
N ASN A 142 -2.04 -14.57 2.21
CA ASN A 142 -2.41 -15.56 3.21
C ASN A 142 -1.46 -16.76 3.25
N LYS A 143 -0.78 -17.07 2.14
CA LYS A 143 0.13 -18.21 2.01
C LYS A 143 1.48 -17.80 1.37
N PRO A 144 2.19 -16.77 1.88
CA PRO A 144 3.36 -16.19 1.21
C PRO A 144 4.52 -17.19 1.00
N ASN A 145 4.60 -18.24 1.81
CA ASN A 145 5.65 -19.25 1.72
C ASN A 145 5.31 -20.44 0.80
N SER A 146 4.06 -20.53 0.33
CA SER A 146 3.65 -21.51 -0.67
C SER A 146 4.35 -21.26 -2.00
N GLU A 147 4.33 -22.24 -2.91
CA GLU A 147 4.88 -22.05 -4.26
C GLU A 147 4.19 -20.88 -4.99
N CYS A 148 2.86 -20.78 -4.86
CA CYS A 148 2.09 -19.70 -5.45
C CYS A 148 2.36 -18.36 -4.79
N GLY A 149 2.47 -18.30 -3.46
CA GLY A 149 2.83 -17.06 -2.74
C GLY A 149 4.21 -16.52 -3.15
N LYS A 150 5.20 -17.40 -3.29
CA LYS A 150 6.55 -17.05 -3.78
C LYS A 150 6.54 -16.61 -5.23
N THR A 151 5.74 -17.27 -6.07
CA THR A 151 5.59 -16.90 -7.49
C THR A 151 4.93 -15.52 -7.61
N ALA A 152 3.84 -15.28 -6.87
CA ALA A 152 3.15 -14.00 -6.80
C ALA A 152 4.09 -12.88 -6.36
N LYS A 153 4.87 -13.09 -5.28
CA LYS A 153 5.87 -12.13 -4.82
C LYS A 153 6.89 -11.78 -5.91
N ARG A 154 7.50 -12.78 -6.55
CA ARG A 154 8.48 -12.57 -7.64
C ARG A 154 7.87 -11.81 -8.82
N ALA A 155 6.62 -12.09 -9.17
CA ALA A 155 5.93 -11.37 -10.23
C ALA A 155 5.74 -9.88 -9.90
N LEU A 156 5.35 -9.56 -8.65
CA LEU A 156 5.27 -8.17 -8.16
C LEU A 156 6.63 -7.47 -8.13
N GLU A 157 7.73 -8.23 -8.00
CA GLU A 157 9.11 -7.73 -8.08
C GLU A 157 9.61 -7.59 -9.53
N GLY A 158 8.77 -7.89 -10.54
CA GLY A 158 9.08 -7.72 -11.96
C GLY A 158 9.73 -8.93 -12.65
N ASP A 159 9.76 -10.09 -11.98
CA ASP A 159 10.33 -11.31 -12.55
C ASP A 159 9.46 -11.84 -13.71
N GLN A 160 10.00 -11.72 -14.93
CA GLN A 160 9.32 -12.10 -16.16
C GLN A 160 8.97 -13.59 -16.25
N ILE A 161 9.73 -14.46 -15.58
CA ILE A 161 9.42 -15.91 -15.56
C ILE A 161 8.22 -16.16 -14.65
N ALA A 162 8.15 -15.47 -13.50
CA ALA A 162 7.02 -15.58 -12.60
C ALA A 162 5.74 -14.96 -13.18
N ILE A 163 5.85 -13.80 -13.84
CA ILE A 163 4.74 -13.15 -14.56
C ILE A 163 4.16 -14.10 -15.61
N LYS A 164 5.00 -14.62 -16.52
CA LYS A 164 4.56 -15.59 -17.53
C LYS A 164 3.97 -16.86 -16.95
N LYS A 165 4.40 -17.27 -15.75
CA LYS A 165 3.80 -18.42 -15.06
C LYS A 165 2.37 -18.08 -14.63
N LEU A 166 2.12 -16.89 -14.08
CA LEU A 166 0.79 -16.45 -13.66
C LEU A 166 -0.16 -16.17 -14.83
N GLU A 167 0.35 -15.69 -15.97
CA GLU A 167 -0.46 -15.41 -17.17
C GLU A 167 -0.92 -16.66 -17.94
N LYS A 168 -0.39 -17.84 -17.62
CA LYS A 168 -0.82 -19.07 -18.30
C LYS A 168 -2.23 -19.45 -17.87
N GLU A 169 -3.12 -19.56 -18.84
CA GLU A 169 -4.40 -20.25 -18.69
C GLU A 169 -4.14 -21.64 -18.07
N ASP A 170 -4.88 -21.97 -17.01
CA ASP A 170 -4.75 -23.17 -16.15
C ASP A 170 -3.61 -23.21 -15.11
N ASN A 171 -3.00 -22.09 -14.74
CA ASN A 171 -2.10 -22.09 -13.58
C ASN A 171 -2.88 -22.28 -12.26
N THR A 172 -2.47 -23.27 -11.45
CA THR A 172 -3.04 -23.54 -10.10
C THR A 172 -2.98 -22.32 -9.17
N CYS A 173 -2.00 -21.44 -9.36
CA CYS A 173 -1.88 -20.20 -8.59
C CYS A 173 -2.91 -19.13 -8.93
N THR A 174 -3.61 -19.26 -10.07
CA THR A 174 -4.61 -18.30 -10.56
C THR A 174 -5.99 -18.93 -10.78
N SER A 175 -6.11 -20.26 -10.81
CA SER A 175 -7.37 -20.98 -11.03
C SER A 175 -8.19 -21.28 -9.77
N GLY A 176 -7.58 -21.17 -8.57
CA GLY A 176 -8.29 -21.29 -7.28
C GLY A 176 -8.55 -22.74 -6.84
N TYR A 177 -8.04 -23.71 -7.59
CA TYR A 177 -7.98 -25.10 -7.18
C TYR A 177 -6.70 -25.29 -6.36
N GLU A 178 -6.87 -25.61 -5.07
CA GLU A 178 -5.79 -26.15 -4.25
C GLU A 178 -5.71 -27.65 -4.52
N ASP A 179 -4.53 -28.16 -4.88
CA ASP A 179 -4.22 -29.59 -4.83
C ASP A 179 -4.26 -30.10 -3.37
#